data_AF-A0A355B712-F1
#
_entry.id   AF-A0A355B712-F1
#
_cell.length_a   1.000
_cell.length_b   1.000
_cell.length_c   1.000
_cell.angle_alpha   90.00
_cell.angle_beta   90.00
_cell.angle_gamma   90.00
#
_symmetry.space_group_name_H-M   'P 1'
#
loop_
_entity.id
_entity.type
_entity.pdbx_description
1 polymer ?
#
loop_
_entity_poly.entity_id
_entity_poly.type
_entity_poly.pdbx_seq_one_letter_code
_entity_poly.pdbx_strand_id
1 'polypeptide(L)'
;MTVAEALNVTFDYPGGAPNANEPYPVSVKLDYQRITTGNAYPHSVEETQNNIHVNGGVEVEVPSLHHAFVEPLVIKSRFKRNNGKLFVGEDLYAFSLLRSPDDMYFLVDLADDGIEHDEKPNDGTYTGSIHLKEVYRILLKHQLKPEGLWRVYVFAQDVNDATPDMSPQIAAKRIGGFMVASGLKITFDSTLPCPLQAQAVVTVVV
;
A
#
# COMPACT_ATOMS: atom_id res chain seq x y z
N MET A 1 3.33 30.11 -36.24
CA MET A 1 2.41 28.95 -36.12
C MET A 1 3.19 27.79 -35.51
N THR A 2 2.66 27.11 -34.48
CA THR A 2 3.27 25.89 -33.94
C THR A 2 2.96 24.73 -34.87
N VAL A 3 3.96 23.90 -35.15
CA VAL A 3 3.89 22.76 -36.08
C VAL A 3 3.99 21.44 -35.31
N ALA A 4 4.79 21.40 -34.25
CA ALA A 4 4.93 20.23 -33.39
C ALA A 4 5.41 20.63 -31.99
N GLU A 5 5.15 19.75 -31.03
CA GLU A 5 5.66 19.82 -29.67
C GLU A 5 6.23 18.45 -29.31
N ALA A 6 7.38 18.44 -28.65
CA ALA A 6 8.00 17.23 -28.13
C ALA A 6 8.29 17.41 -26.65
N LEU A 7 8.02 16.36 -25.87
CA LEU A 7 8.25 16.30 -24.44
C LEU A 7 9.01 15.01 -24.13
N ASN A 8 10.19 15.14 -23.56
CA ASN A 8 10.95 14.03 -23.00
C ASN A 8 11.02 14.20 -21.50
N VAL A 9 10.71 13.13 -20.77
CA VAL A 9 10.82 13.09 -19.31
C VAL A 9 11.76 11.95 -18.95
N THR A 10 12.81 12.28 -18.20
CA THR A 10 13.76 11.30 -17.67
C THR A 10 13.62 11.26 -16.16
N PHE A 11 13.47 10.06 -15.61
CA PHE A 11 13.43 9.82 -14.18
C PHE A 11 14.74 9.18 -13.74
N ASP A 12 15.25 9.63 -12.60
CA ASP A 12 16.40 9.03 -11.93
C ASP A 12 16.13 8.89 -10.42
N TYR A 13 16.73 7.88 -9.81
CA TYR A 13 16.64 7.61 -8.37
C TYR A 13 18.04 7.72 -7.77
N PRO A 14 18.53 8.94 -7.49
CA PRO A 14 19.93 9.16 -7.13
C PRO A 14 20.33 8.52 -5.78
N GLY A 15 19.34 8.18 -4.94
CA GLY A 15 19.53 7.40 -3.71
C GLY A 15 19.57 5.89 -3.91
N GLY A 16 19.48 5.42 -5.15
CA GLY A 16 19.28 4.02 -5.49
C GLY A 16 17.81 3.62 -5.51
N ALA A 17 17.58 2.31 -5.53
CA ALA A 17 16.25 1.70 -5.55
C ALA A 17 15.32 2.27 -4.46
N PRO A 18 14.10 2.72 -4.81
CA PRO A 18 13.16 3.19 -3.80
C PRO A 18 12.70 2.04 -2.90
N ASN A 19 12.68 2.23 -1.59
CA ASN A 19 12.16 1.25 -0.65
C ASN A 19 10.80 1.70 -0.11
N ALA A 20 9.86 0.76 0.03
CA ALA A 20 8.63 1.02 0.77
C ALA A 20 8.96 1.38 2.24
N ASN A 21 8.26 2.36 2.80
CA ASN A 21 8.48 2.91 4.14
C ASN A 21 9.79 3.70 4.35
N GLU A 22 10.52 4.06 3.29
CA GLU A 22 11.68 4.96 3.39
C GLU A 22 11.51 6.14 2.42
N PRO A 23 11.86 7.38 2.81
CA PRO A 23 11.89 8.47 1.86
C PRO A 23 13.01 8.24 0.86
N TYR A 24 12.71 8.40 -0.42
CA TYR A 24 13.69 8.29 -1.49
C TYR A 24 13.64 9.52 -2.40
N PRO A 25 14.80 10.00 -2.88
CA PRO A 25 14.85 11.08 -3.84
C PRO A 25 14.45 10.57 -5.23
N VAL A 26 13.65 11.36 -5.94
CA VAL A 26 13.33 11.20 -7.36
C VAL A 26 13.80 12.46 -8.07
N SER A 27 14.73 12.30 -9.00
CA SER A 27 15.10 13.37 -9.92
C SER A 27 14.30 13.23 -11.20
N VAL A 28 13.70 14.33 -11.65
CA VAL A 28 12.95 14.41 -12.90
C VAL A 28 13.57 15.50 -13.74
N LYS A 29 14.01 15.12 -14.94
CA LYS A 29 14.41 16.07 -15.97
C LYS A 29 13.36 16.09 -17.07
N LEU A 30 12.83 17.28 -17.32
CA LEU A 30 11.84 17.56 -18.34
C LEU A 30 12.48 18.40 -19.44
N ASP A 31 12.55 17.84 -20.64
CA ASP A 31 13.03 18.51 -21.84
C ASP A 31 11.84 18.71 -22.79
N TYR A 32 11.39 19.96 -22.93
CA TYR A 32 10.30 20.36 -23.82
C TYR A 32 10.84 21.12 -25.03
N GLN A 33 10.29 20.86 -26.20
CA GLN A 33 10.64 21.56 -27.43
C GLN A 33 9.39 21.95 -28.20
N ARG A 34 9.22 23.25 -28.43
CA ARG A 34 8.18 23.78 -29.33
C ARG A 34 8.76 24.08 -30.70
N ILE A 35 8.25 23.42 -31.73
CA ILE A 35 8.69 23.60 -33.12
C ILE A 35 7.66 24.46 -33.84
N THR A 36 8.12 25.57 -34.41
CA THR A 36 7.31 26.47 -35.23
C THR A 36 7.78 26.43 -36.67
N THR A 37 7.03 27.04 -37.58
CA THR A 37 7.39 27.13 -39.01
C THR A 37 8.74 27.82 -39.29
N GLY A 38 9.30 28.57 -38.33
CA GLY A 38 10.55 29.31 -38.52
C GLY A 38 11.66 29.05 -37.48
N ASN A 39 11.35 28.42 -36.36
CA ASN A 39 12.34 28.16 -35.29
C ASN A 39 11.87 27.05 -34.34
N ALA A 40 12.82 26.45 -33.61
CA ALA A 40 12.54 25.56 -32.49
C ALA A 40 12.98 26.23 -31.18
N TYR A 41 12.15 26.08 -30.14
CA TYR A 41 12.35 26.69 -28.83
C TYR A 41 12.46 25.58 -27.77
N PRO A 42 13.68 25.25 -27.31
CA PRO A 42 13.87 24.27 -26.24
C PRO A 42 13.66 24.92 -24.87
N HIS A 43 13.17 24.12 -23.93
CA HIS A 43 13.07 24.43 -22.51
C HIS A 43 13.43 23.17 -21.72
N SER A 44 14.25 23.32 -20.68
CA SER A 44 14.63 22.21 -19.81
C SER A 44 14.49 22.63 -18.35
N VAL A 45 13.92 21.75 -17.55
CA VAL A 45 13.79 21.88 -16.10
C VAL A 45 14.26 20.57 -15.49
N GLU A 46 15.06 20.65 -14.45
CA GLU A 46 15.49 19.50 -13.66
C GLU A 46 15.16 19.79 -12.20
N GLU A 47 14.46 18.87 -11.57
CA GLU A 47 14.05 18.98 -10.18
C GLU A 47 14.29 17.64 -9.47
N THR A 48 14.83 17.70 -8.26
CA THR A 48 14.87 16.56 -7.36
C THR A 48 13.86 16.78 -6.25
N GLN A 49 12.93 15.85 -6.11
CA GLN A 49 11.92 15.84 -5.06
C GLN A 49 12.11 14.59 -4.20
N ASN A 50 12.02 14.73 -2.88
CA ASN A 50 11.95 13.57 -2.01
C ASN A 50 10.51 13.08 -1.94
N ASN A 51 10.30 11.80 -2.24
CA ASN A 51 9.02 11.17 -1.99
C ASN A 51 8.83 11.05 -0.46
N ILE A 52 7.79 11.70 0.07
CA ILE A 52 7.50 11.76 1.52
C ILE A 52 6.45 10.74 1.96
N HIS A 53 6.09 9.76 1.11
CA HIS A 53 5.15 8.68 1.46
C HIS A 53 5.86 7.62 2.31
N VAL A 54 6.24 8.03 3.51
CA VAL A 54 6.94 7.21 4.49
C VAL A 54 5.99 6.92 5.64
N ASN A 55 5.98 5.68 6.11
CA ASN A 55 5.22 5.27 7.27
C ASN A 55 6.12 5.30 8.51
N GLY A 56 5.65 5.96 9.57
CA GLY A 56 6.28 6.00 10.89
C GLY A 56 6.19 4.69 11.66
N GLY A 57 5.59 3.64 11.08
CA GLY A 57 5.48 2.30 11.61
C GLY A 57 4.07 1.71 11.46
N VAL A 58 4.01 0.39 11.30
CA VAL A 58 2.76 -0.38 11.31
C VAL A 58 2.66 -1.13 12.63
N GLU A 59 1.52 -1.03 13.30
CA GLU A 59 1.14 -1.90 14.40
C GLU A 59 0.02 -2.82 13.93
N VAL A 60 0.17 -4.12 14.15
CA VAL A 60 -0.84 -5.13 13.81
C VAL A 60 -1.22 -5.88 15.08
N GLU A 61 -2.51 -5.92 15.36
CA GLU A 61 -3.10 -6.61 16.50
C GLU A 61 -4.05 -7.70 15.98
N VAL A 62 -3.72 -8.94 16.31
CA VAL A 62 -4.49 -10.15 16.00
C VAL A 62 -4.39 -11.11 17.18
N PRO A 63 -5.41 -11.95 17.42
CA PRO A 63 -5.33 -12.97 18.46
C PRO A 63 -4.22 -13.99 18.15
N SER A 64 -3.47 -14.41 19.16
CA SER A 64 -2.40 -15.41 18.98
C SER A 64 -2.93 -16.83 18.75
N LEU A 65 -4.15 -17.10 19.23
CA LEU A 65 -4.90 -18.34 19.05
C LEU A 65 -6.33 -17.99 18.62
N HIS A 66 -6.85 -18.67 17.61
CA HIS A 66 -8.19 -18.43 17.10
C HIS A 66 -8.92 -19.74 16.76
N HIS A 67 -10.16 -19.85 17.22
CA HIS A 67 -11.04 -20.98 16.93
C HIS A 67 -11.91 -20.69 15.70
N ALA A 68 -11.66 -21.41 14.61
CA ALA A 68 -12.15 -21.08 13.28
C ALA A 68 -13.68 -21.02 13.10
N PHE A 69 -14.43 -21.65 14.01
CA PHE A 69 -15.88 -21.81 13.91
C PHE A 69 -16.67 -21.06 14.99
N VAL A 70 -16.00 -20.37 15.91
CA VAL A 70 -16.65 -19.67 17.03
C VAL A 70 -17.00 -18.23 16.64
N GLU A 71 -16.02 -17.49 16.16
CA GLU A 71 -16.13 -16.07 15.84
C GLU A 71 -15.27 -15.75 14.60
N PRO A 72 -15.50 -14.62 13.90
CA PRO A 72 -14.59 -14.22 12.83
C PRO A 72 -13.21 -13.87 13.39
N LEU A 73 -12.18 -14.11 12.59
CA LEU A 73 -10.83 -13.65 12.90
C LEU A 73 -10.77 -12.14 12.62
N VAL A 74 -10.69 -11.34 13.69
CA VAL A 74 -10.58 -9.88 13.59
C VAL A 74 -9.10 -9.47 13.50
N ILE A 75 -8.82 -8.54 12.60
CA ILE A 75 -7.49 -7.99 12.34
C ILE A 75 -7.58 -6.48 12.50
N LYS A 76 -6.79 -5.94 13.43
CA LYS A 76 -6.69 -4.50 13.67
C LYS A 76 -5.31 -4.02 13.28
N SER A 77 -5.25 -2.91 12.55
CA SER A 77 -3.98 -2.32 12.11
C SER A 77 -3.97 -0.81 12.33
N ARG A 78 -2.84 -0.27 12.75
CA ARG A 78 -2.61 1.17 12.89
C ARG A 78 -1.41 1.58 12.07
N PHE A 79 -1.56 2.67 11.32
CA PHE A 79 -0.53 3.19 10.43
C PHE A 79 -0.11 4.58 10.90
N LYS A 80 1.19 4.79 11.09
CA LYS A 80 1.73 6.08 11.56
C LYS A 80 2.25 6.89 10.40
N ARG A 81 2.03 8.19 10.45
CA ARG A 81 2.74 9.18 9.64
C ARG A 81 4.12 9.43 10.26
N ASN A 82 5.04 10.03 9.51
CA ASN A 82 6.38 10.40 10.02
C ASN A 82 6.37 11.28 11.27
N ASN A 83 5.32 12.07 11.47
CA ASN A 83 5.16 12.93 12.65
C ASN A 83 4.56 12.18 13.87
N GLY A 84 4.38 10.86 13.76
CA GLY A 84 3.79 10.01 14.80
C GLY A 84 2.26 10.04 14.87
N LYS A 85 1.57 10.89 14.09
CA LYS A 85 0.10 10.87 14.01
C LYS A 85 -0.38 9.65 13.23
N LEU A 86 -1.57 9.15 13.56
CA LEU A 86 -2.19 8.06 12.80
C LEU A 86 -2.79 8.59 11.49
N PHE A 87 -2.82 7.72 10.47
CA PHE A 87 -3.80 7.84 9.39
C PHE A 87 -5.17 7.43 9.93
N VAL A 88 -6.25 8.07 9.45
CA VAL A 88 -7.61 7.87 9.94
C VAL A 88 -8.62 7.83 8.80
N GLY A 89 -9.68 7.03 8.96
CA GLY A 89 -10.80 6.95 8.02
C GLY A 89 -10.36 6.69 6.59
N GLU A 90 -10.84 7.55 5.68
CA GLU A 90 -10.58 7.46 4.23
C GLU A 90 -9.16 7.89 3.82
N ASP A 91 -8.27 8.19 4.77
CA ASP A 91 -6.86 8.51 4.49
C ASP A 91 -6.15 7.37 3.72
N LEU A 92 -6.57 6.12 3.91
CA LEU A 92 -5.90 4.95 3.35
C LEU A 92 -6.90 3.94 2.79
N TYR A 93 -6.52 3.33 1.67
CA TYR A 93 -7.02 2.02 1.29
C TYR A 93 -6.12 0.96 1.95
N ALA A 94 -6.64 0.24 2.94
CA ALA A 94 -5.90 -0.75 3.70
C ALA A 94 -6.49 -2.15 3.54
N PHE A 95 -5.63 -3.17 3.46
CA PHE A 95 -6.04 -4.57 3.39
C PHE A 95 -5.00 -5.48 4.03
N SER A 96 -5.44 -6.65 4.45
CA SER A 96 -4.59 -7.74 4.90
C SER A 96 -4.61 -8.90 3.92
N LEU A 97 -3.44 -9.51 3.70
CA LEU A 97 -3.34 -10.86 3.15
C LEU A 97 -3.10 -11.84 4.29
N LEU A 98 -4.01 -12.79 4.46
CA LEU A 98 -3.80 -13.96 5.30
C LEU A 98 -3.28 -15.10 4.45
N ARG A 99 -2.18 -15.71 4.87
CA ARG A 99 -1.62 -16.91 4.28
C ARG A 99 -1.90 -18.11 5.17
N SER A 100 -2.57 -19.12 4.61
CA SER A 100 -2.80 -20.40 5.27
C SER A 100 -1.49 -21.18 5.46
N PRO A 101 -1.50 -22.26 6.27
CA PRO A 101 -0.32 -23.09 6.48
C PRO A 101 0.26 -23.69 5.21
N ASP A 102 -0.59 -23.96 4.22
CA ASP A 102 -0.24 -24.53 2.91
C ASP A 102 -0.27 -23.49 1.77
N ASP A 103 0.03 -22.23 2.11
CA ASP A 103 0.36 -21.16 1.13
C ASP A 103 -0.79 -20.66 0.25
N MET A 104 -2.04 -20.86 0.68
CA MET A 104 -3.19 -20.19 0.06
C MET A 104 -3.43 -18.82 0.71
N TYR A 105 -3.73 -17.81 -0.11
CA TYR A 105 -3.90 -16.44 0.34
C TYR A 105 -5.36 -15.99 0.31
N PHE A 106 -5.76 -15.22 1.33
CA PHE A 106 -7.08 -14.64 1.47
C PHE A 106 -6.93 -13.15 1.75
N LEU A 107 -7.65 -12.32 0.98
CA LEU A 107 -7.66 -10.88 1.14
C LEU A 107 -8.77 -10.47 2.10
N VAL A 108 -8.47 -9.56 3.02
CA VAL A 108 -9.41 -8.96 3.96
C VAL A 108 -9.24 -7.46 3.91
N ASP A 109 -10.26 -6.73 3.46
CA ASP A 109 -10.24 -5.27 3.49
C ASP A 109 -10.28 -4.77 4.95
N LEU A 110 -9.59 -3.67 5.23
CA LEU A 110 -9.54 -3.04 6.55
C LEU A 110 -10.09 -1.61 6.45
N ALA A 111 -11.02 -1.24 7.33
CA ALA A 111 -11.68 0.07 7.36
C ALA A 111 -11.66 0.71 8.76
N ASP A 112 -11.65 2.04 8.81
CA ASP A 112 -11.75 2.86 10.04
C ASP A 112 -13.05 3.69 9.97
N ASP A 113 -14.18 2.99 9.94
CA ASP A 113 -15.52 3.52 9.66
C ASP A 113 -16.52 3.32 10.81
N GLY A 114 -16.12 2.67 11.90
CA GLY A 114 -16.95 2.32 13.04
C GLY A 114 -18.04 1.29 12.74
N ILE A 115 -17.88 0.48 11.70
CA ILE A 115 -18.84 -0.53 11.27
C ILE A 115 -18.32 -1.95 11.64
N GLU A 116 -19.26 -2.87 11.90
CA GLU A 116 -19.01 -4.26 12.30
C GLU A 116 -18.11 -4.40 13.54
N HIS A 117 -16.85 -4.78 13.33
CA HIS A 117 -15.85 -5.04 14.37
C HIS A 117 -14.98 -3.82 14.66
N ASP A 118 -15.15 -2.74 13.90
CA ASP A 118 -14.51 -1.47 14.16
C ASP A 118 -15.28 -0.68 15.22
N GLU A 119 -14.57 -0.22 16.26
CA GLU A 119 -15.23 0.32 17.46
C GLU A 119 -15.72 1.75 17.27
N LYS A 120 -14.97 2.56 16.51
CA LYS A 120 -15.24 3.99 16.31
C LYS A 120 -14.70 4.46 14.96
N PRO A 121 -15.46 5.28 14.22
CA PRO A 121 -14.96 5.85 12.98
C PRO A 121 -13.86 6.88 13.23
N ASN A 122 -12.88 6.92 12.34
CA ASN A 122 -11.77 7.88 12.31
C ASN A 122 -10.90 7.86 13.58
N ASP A 123 -10.73 6.71 14.23
CA ASP A 123 -9.87 6.57 15.40
C ASP A 123 -8.43 6.13 15.07
N GLY A 124 -8.19 5.81 13.79
CA GLY A 124 -6.91 5.38 13.25
C GLY A 124 -6.64 3.88 13.37
N THR A 125 -7.64 3.11 13.79
CA THR A 125 -7.62 1.66 13.81
C THR A 125 -8.37 1.13 12.61
N TYR A 126 -7.65 0.64 11.60
CA TYR A 126 -8.24 -0.03 10.45
C TYR A 126 -8.55 -1.47 10.83
N THR A 127 -9.83 -1.81 10.86
CA THR A 127 -10.32 -3.10 11.29
C THR A 127 -10.94 -3.86 10.14
N GLY A 128 -10.65 -5.15 10.05
CA GLY A 128 -11.34 -6.08 9.15
C GLY A 128 -11.49 -7.45 9.79
N SER A 129 -12.36 -8.27 9.22
CA SER A 129 -12.64 -9.58 9.77
C SER A 129 -12.86 -10.64 8.68
N ILE A 130 -12.57 -11.89 9.01
CA ILE A 130 -12.84 -13.01 8.11
C ILE A 130 -13.42 -14.21 8.86
N HIS A 131 -14.54 -14.72 8.36
CA HIS A 131 -15.11 -15.96 8.86
C HIS A 131 -14.35 -17.15 8.28
N LEU A 132 -13.46 -17.74 9.09
CA LEU A 132 -12.67 -18.88 8.64
C LEU A 132 -13.53 -20.06 8.20
N LYS A 133 -14.76 -20.23 8.73
CA LYS A 133 -15.71 -21.25 8.23
C LYS A 133 -15.89 -21.25 6.70
N GLU A 134 -15.91 -20.08 6.07
CA GLU A 134 -16.06 -19.97 4.61
C GLU A 134 -14.77 -20.37 3.90
N VAL A 135 -13.65 -19.91 4.44
CA VAL A 135 -12.29 -20.24 3.99
C VAL A 135 -12.00 -21.74 4.09
N TYR A 136 -12.45 -22.38 5.16
CA TYR A 136 -12.28 -23.81 5.42
C TYR A 136 -12.87 -24.66 4.29
N ARG A 137 -14.04 -24.30 3.76
CA ARG A 137 -14.64 -25.02 2.62
C ARG A 137 -13.77 -24.95 1.38
N ILE A 138 -13.14 -23.80 1.14
CA ILE A 138 -12.21 -23.60 0.02
C ILE A 138 -10.96 -24.46 0.23
N LEU A 139 -10.35 -24.40 1.41
CA LEU A 139 -9.15 -25.18 1.72
C LEU A 139 -9.38 -26.68 1.57
N LEU A 140 -10.49 -27.21 2.10
CA LEU A 140 -10.83 -28.62 1.98
C LEU A 140 -11.06 -29.06 0.51
N LYS A 141 -11.66 -28.20 -0.31
CA LYS A 141 -11.83 -28.47 -1.76
C LYS A 141 -10.48 -28.66 -2.47
N HIS A 142 -9.44 -27.99 -1.98
CA HIS A 142 -8.08 -28.08 -2.49
C HIS A 142 -7.19 -29.05 -1.71
N GLN A 143 -7.75 -29.84 -0.78
CA GLN A 143 -7.02 -30.79 0.07
C GLN A 143 -5.94 -30.12 0.94
N LEU A 144 -6.17 -28.87 1.35
CA LEU A 144 -5.27 -28.08 2.19
C LEU A 144 -5.69 -28.13 3.65
N LYS A 145 -4.72 -27.97 4.54
CA LYS A 145 -4.92 -27.93 5.99
C LYS A 145 -5.48 -26.58 6.42
N PRO A 146 -6.57 -26.59 7.19
CA PRO A 146 -7.14 -25.34 7.65
C PRO A 146 -6.67 -24.93 9.06
N GLU A 147 -6.16 -25.88 9.83
CA GLU A 147 -5.53 -25.69 11.15
C GLU A 147 -4.02 -25.51 11.04
N GLY A 148 -3.44 -24.74 11.96
CA GLY A 148 -2.00 -24.48 12.01
C GLY A 148 -1.66 -23.00 12.05
N LEU A 149 -0.45 -22.65 11.62
CA LEU A 149 0.06 -21.27 11.66
C LEU A 149 -0.37 -20.49 10.43
N TRP A 150 -1.19 -19.49 10.65
CA TRP A 150 -1.60 -18.51 9.66
C TRP A 150 -0.72 -17.27 9.79
N ARG A 151 -0.31 -16.70 8.66
CA ARG A 151 0.53 -15.49 8.62
C ARG A 151 -0.29 -14.32 8.12
N VAL A 152 -0.17 -13.19 8.81
CA VAL A 152 -0.91 -11.96 8.52
C VAL A 152 0.08 -10.95 7.95
N TYR A 153 -0.25 -10.46 6.76
CA TYR A 153 0.46 -9.39 6.08
C TYR A 153 -0.50 -8.22 5.92
N VAL A 154 -0.06 -7.00 6.20
CA VAL A 154 -0.88 -5.79 6.14
C VAL A 154 -0.27 -4.81 5.16
N PHE A 155 -1.14 -4.21 4.35
CA PHE A 155 -0.82 -3.27 3.29
C PHE A 155 -1.72 -2.04 3.45
N ALA A 156 -1.17 -0.88 3.14
CA ALA A 156 -1.96 0.34 3.06
C ALA A 156 -1.42 1.27 1.97
N GLN A 157 -2.34 1.85 1.21
CA GLN A 157 -2.08 2.75 0.10
C GLN A 157 -2.79 4.08 0.36
N ASP A 158 -2.14 5.19 0.03
CA ASP A 158 -2.80 6.50 0.02
C ASP A 158 -3.96 6.51 -1.00
N VAL A 159 -5.03 7.24 -0.74
CA VAL A 159 -6.20 7.27 -1.63
C VAL A 159 -6.08 8.43 -2.59
N ASN A 160 -6.43 8.21 -3.87
CA ASN A 160 -6.49 9.31 -4.82
C ASN A 160 -7.71 10.18 -4.56
N ASP A 161 -7.46 11.36 -4.00
CA ASP A 161 -8.47 12.36 -3.68
C ASP A 161 -8.26 13.65 -4.49
N ALA A 162 -7.57 13.56 -5.63
CA ALA A 162 -7.43 14.68 -6.56
C ALA A 162 -8.78 15.01 -7.20
N THR A 163 -9.26 16.23 -6.99
CA THR A 163 -10.50 16.74 -7.60
C THR A 163 -10.20 17.50 -8.89
N PRO A 164 -11.16 17.61 -9.83
CA PRO A 164 -10.95 18.27 -11.13
C PRO A 164 -10.56 19.76 -11.05
N ASP A 165 -10.86 20.42 -9.93
CA ASP A 165 -10.53 21.82 -9.64
C ASP A 165 -9.13 22.02 -9.06
N MET A 166 -8.42 20.94 -8.67
CA MET A 166 -7.04 21.05 -8.22
C MET A 166 -6.11 21.42 -9.37
N SER A 167 -5.12 22.27 -9.07
CA SER A 167 -4.07 22.56 -10.04
C SER A 167 -3.28 21.29 -10.39
N PRO A 168 -2.76 21.14 -11.62
CA PRO A 168 -2.00 19.96 -12.02
C PRO A 168 -0.85 19.61 -11.07
N GLN A 169 -0.19 20.61 -10.48
CA GLN A 169 0.90 20.42 -9.53
C GLN A 169 0.45 19.86 -8.18
N ILE A 170 -0.75 20.22 -7.71
CA ILE A 170 -1.34 19.70 -6.47
C ILE A 170 -1.96 18.33 -6.73
N ALA A 171 -2.69 18.20 -7.84
CA ALA A 171 -3.30 16.94 -8.26
C ALA A 171 -2.24 15.85 -8.45
N ALA A 172 -1.09 16.13 -9.07
CA ALA A 172 -0.01 15.15 -9.26
C ALA A 172 0.58 14.59 -7.95
N LYS A 173 0.40 15.28 -6.82
CA LYS A 173 0.81 14.79 -5.49
C LYS A 173 -0.24 13.89 -4.81
N ARG A 174 -1.44 13.84 -5.37
CA ARG A 174 -2.61 13.10 -4.85
C ARG A 174 -3.06 12.00 -5.81
N ILE A 175 -2.67 12.09 -7.09
CA ILE A 175 -2.94 11.08 -8.12
C ILE A 175 -1.98 9.91 -7.99
N GLY A 176 -2.55 8.69 -7.92
CA GLY A 176 -1.80 7.45 -7.83
C GLY A 176 -1.42 7.15 -6.39
N GLY A 177 -2.26 6.37 -5.72
CA GLY A 177 -1.98 5.95 -4.35
C GLY A 177 -0.60 5.31 -4.24
N PHE A 178 0.24 5.78 -3.33
CA PHE A 178 1.51 5.12 -3.04
C PHE A 178 1.33 4.15 -1.89
N MET A 179 2.02 3.00 -1.95
CA MET A 179 2.08 2.07 -0.81
C MET A 179 2.75 2.77 0.37
N VAL A 180 1.94 3.16 1.36
CA VAL A 180 2.40 3.75 2.62
C VAL A 180 2.91 2.64 3.52
N ALA A 181 2.26 1.48 3.53
CA ALA A 181 2.66 0.31 4.31
C ALA A 181 2.65 -0.95 3.45
N SER A 182 3.64 -1.81 3.61
CA SER A 182 3.70 -3.08 2.90
C SER A 182 4.31 -4.19 3.76
N GLY A 183 3.68 -5.37 3.73
CA GLY A 183 4.29 -6.61 4.24
C GLY A 183 5.39 -7.16 3.32
N LEU A 184 5.67 -6.50 2.19
CA LEU A 184 6.77 -6.82 1.28
C LEU A 184 8.00 -5.97 1.59
N LYS A 185 9.16 -6.60 1.56
CA LYS A 185 10.42 -5.88 1.34
C LYS A 185 10.67 -5.82 -0.16
N ILE A 186 10.33 -4.69 -0.79
CA ILE A 186 10.58 -4.49 -2.22
C ILE A 186 12.08 -4.29 -2.41
N THR A 187 12.70 -5.12 -3.24
CA THR A 187 14.10 -4.96 -3.68
C THR A 187 14.09 -4.77 -5.19
N PHE A 188 14.65 -3.67 -5.71
CA PHE A 188 14.82 -3.48 -7.17
C PHE A 188 16.04 -4.23 -7.70
N ASP A 189 16.22 -5.47 -7.24
CA ASP A 189 17.14 -6.44 -7.80
C ASP A 189 16.31 -7.53 -8.47
N SER A 190 16.32 -7.55 -9.81
CA SER A 190 15.59 -8.53 -10.61
C SER A 190 15.99 -9.99 -10.37
N THR A 191 17.09 -10.22 -9.66
CA THR A 191 17.61 -11.56 -9.33
C THR A 191 17.22 -12.05 -7.94
N LEU A 192 16.69 -11.19 -7.07
CA LEU A 192 16.30 -11.53 -5.71
C LEU A 192 14.77 -11.63 -5.60
N PRO A 193 14.21 -12.68 -4.97
CA PRO A 193 12.78 -12.74 -4.71
C PRO A 193 12.39 -11.63 -3.73
N CYS A 194 11.28 -10.93 -3.94
CA CYS A 194 10.72 -10.00 -2.96
C CYS A 194 10.12 -10.78 -1.77
N PRO A 195 10.79 -10.85 -0.61
CA PRO A 195 10.30 -11.69 0.47
C PRO A 195 9.13 -11.01 1.20
N LEU A 196 8.08 -11.78 1.47
CA LEU A 196 6.98 -11.39 2.34
C LEU A 196 7.38 -11.59 3.80
N GLN A 197 7.35 -10.52 4.60
CA GLN A 197 7.59 -10.57 6.04
C GLN A 197 6.26 -10.44 6.78
N ALA A 198 5.89 -11.50 7.51
CA ALA A 198 4.63 -11.52 8.24
C ALA A 198 4.69 -10.50 9.38
N GLN A 199 3.70 -9.62 9.46
CA GLN A 199 3.58 -8.66 10.56
C GLN A 199 2.95 -9.31 11.80
N ALA A 200 2.18 -10.39 11.63
CA ALA A 200 1.70 -11.20 12.74
C ALA A 200 1.50 -12.68 12.34
N VAL A 201 1.37 -13.54 13.36
CA VAL A 201 1.11 -14.97 13.21
C VAL A 201 -0.02 -15.37 14.16
N VAL A 202 -0.97 -16.14 13.63
CA VAL A 202 -2.14 -16.64 14.36
C VAL A 202 -2.10 -18.16 14.33
N THR A 203 -2.30 -18.80 15.48
CA THR A 203 -2.53 -20.25 15.54
C THR A 203 -4.02 -20.51 15.37
N VAL A 204 -4.41 -21.16 14.28
CA VAL A 204 -5.80 -21.52 14.02
C VAL A 204 -6.06 -22.96 14.44
N VAL A 205 -7.11 -23.15 15.23
CA VAL A 205 -7.62 -24.44 15.68
C VAL A 205 -9.10 -24.59 15.31
N VAL A 206 -9.54 -25.84 15.19
CA VAL A 206 -10.91 -26.25 14.84
C VAL A 206 -11.72 -26.59 16.07
#